data_AF-A0A1V6I8J2-F1
#
_entry.id   AF-A0A1V6I8J2-F1
#
_cell.length_a   1.000
_cell.length_b   1.000
_cell.length_c   1.000
_cell.angle_alpha   90.00
_cell.angle_beta   90.00
_cell.angle_gamma   90.00
#
_symmetry.space_group_name_H-M   'P 1'
#
loop_
_entity.id
_entity.type
_entity.pdbx_description
1 polymer ?
#
loop_
_entity_poly.entity_id
_entity_poly.type
_entity_poly.pdbx_seq_one_letter_code
_entity_poly.pdbx_strand_id
1 'polypeptide(L)'
;MIIEIYYNKLTEIDTYLKPGILVEIGSRSLREPFTQRTFGTFVSQIYKDKLFADKPISIPVVNPERTFLEKIFLLHEEFQKPQDKIRVERLSRHLYDIEKLSQTDYATIALNDSRLYNTIVEHRRRFTPISGINYDKHNPKSIMFIPPDSIIKKWELDYEEMKSNMIYGSLLSFDELIKRLKELQDRINKL
;
A
#
# COMPACT_ATOMS: atom_id res chain seq x y z
N MET A 1 5.97 -3.14 18.09
CA MET A 1 4.95 -3.37 19.12
C MET A 1 3.60 -3.38 18.44
N ILE A 2 2.75 -4.34 18.77
CA ILE A 2 1.39 -4.44 18.26
C ILE A 2 0.45 -4.21 19.44
N ILE A 3 -0.51 -3.31 19.29
CA ILE A 3 -1.58 -3.07 20.26
C ILE A 3 -2.90 -3.40 19.57
N GLU A 4 -3.70 -4.26 20.20
CA GLU A 4 -5.05 -4.58 19.75
C GLU A 4 -6.06 -3.88 20.66
N ILE A 5 -6.94 -3.07 20.06
CA ILE A 5 -7.98 -2.32 20.77
C ILE A 5 -9.33 -2.86 20.32
N TYR A 6 -10.00 -3.60 21.18
CA TYR A 6 -11.33 -4.13 20.92
C TYR A 6 -12.41 -3.18 21.42
N TYR A 7 -13.53 -3.10 20.70
CA TYR A 7 -14.66 -2.27 21.06
C TYR A 7 -15.99 -3.02 20.85
N ASN A 8 -17.01 -2.64 21.61
CA ASN A 8 -18.34 -3.22 21.47
C ASN A 8 -18.95 -2.77 20.14
N LYS A 9 -19.39 -3.72 19.30
CA LYS A 9 -20.05 -3.42 18.03
C LYS A 9 -21.52 -3.03 18.30
N LEU A 10 -21.98 -1.96 17.66
CA LEU A 10 -23.37 -1.50 17.72
C LEU A 10 -24.20 -1.91 16.48
N THR A 11 -23.58 -2.65 15.55
CA THR A 11 -24.15 -3.12 14.29
C THR A 11 -23.96 -4.64 14.15
N GLU A 12 -24.61 -5.25 13.15
CA GLU A 12 -24.54 -6.69 12.89
C GLU A 12 -23.09 -7.19 12.77
N ILE A 13 -22.80 -8.35 13.36
CA ILE A 13 -21.45 -8.93 13.36
C ILE A 13 -21.08 -9.37 11.95
N ASP A 14 -19.95 -8.84 11.46
CA ASP A 14 -19.39 -9.21 10.16
C ASP A 14 -18.35 -10.30 10.44
N THR A 15 -18.38 -11.40 9.67
CA THR A 15 -17.44 -12.51 9.84
C THR A 15 -16.04 -12.17 9.35
N TYR A 16 -15.90 -11.17 8.46
CA TYR A 16 -14.63 -10.74 7.88
C TYR A 16 -13.96 -9.63 8.69
N LEU A 17 -14.72 -8.64 9.17
CA LEU A 17 -14.21 -7.50 9.94
C LEU A 17 -14.47 -7.65 11.44
N LYS A 18 -13.41 -8.02 12.19
CA LYS A 18 -13.42 -8.02 13.66
C LYS A 18 -13.62 -6.59 14.19
N PRO A 19 -14.39 -6.39 15.28
CA PRO A 19 -14.57 -5.08 15.93
C PRO A 19 -13.33 -4.74 16.78
N GLY A 20 -12.20 -4.58 16.11
CA GLY A 20 -10.91 -4.31 16.73
C GLY A 20 -10.03 -3.45 15.84
N ILE A 21 -9.26 -2.58 16.45
CA ILE A 21 -8.22 -1.78 15.79
C ILE A 21 -6.88 -2.41 16.13
N LEU A 22 -6.11 -2.75 15.09
CA LEU A 22 -4.72 -3.16 15.21
C LEU A 22 -3.81 -1.94 15.02
N VAL A 23 -3.04 -1.58 16.05
CA VAL A 23 -2.07 -0.49 16.01
C VAL A 23 -0.67 -1.08 16.00
N GLU A 24 0.04 -0.89 14.89
CA GLU A 24 1.43 -1.31 14.73
C GLU A 24 2.39 -0.13 14.95
N ILE A 25 3.32 -0.28 15.89
CA ILE A 25 4.32 0.74 16.22
C ILE A 25 5.72 0.19 15.92
N GLY A 26 6.39 0.82 14.96
CA GLY A 26 7.75 0.50 14.53
C GLY A 26 8.72 1.67 14.70
N SER A 27 9.97 1.37 15.07
CA SER A 27 11.05 2.35 15.20
C SER A 27 11.94 2.44 13.95
N ARG A 28 11.85 1.46 13.06
CA ARG A 28 12.70 1.34 11.86
C ARG A 28 12.07 1.93 10.61
N SER A 29 10.88 2.51 10.70
CA SER A 29 10.20 3.10 9.55
C SER A 29 10.76 4.50 9.30
N LEU A 30 11.06 4.80 8.03
CA LEU A 30 11.31 6.18 7.63
C LEU A 30 10.08 7.02 8.00
N ARG A 31 10.25 8.24 8.49
CA ARG A 31 9.13 9.12 8.87
C ARG A 31 8.87 10.23 7.87
N GLU A 32 9.86 10.53 7.04
CA GLU A 32 9.85 11.65 6.11
C GLU A 32 9.79 11.16 4.65
N PRO A 33 9.27 11.98 3.72
CA PRO A 33 8.53 13.22 3.98
C PRO A 33 7.12 12.94 4.54
N PHE A 34 6.61 13.88 5.32
CA PHE A 34 5.24 13.88 5.83
C PHE A 34 4.61 15.26 5.70
N THR A 35 3.29 15.30 5.65
CA THR A 35 2.50 16.52 5.61
C THR A 35 1.44 16.46 6.70
N GLN A 36 1.17 17.60 7.35
CA GLN A 36 0.05 17.70 8.28
C GLN A 36 -1.27 17.55 7.51
N ARG A 37 -2.10 16.59 7.91
CA ARG A 37 -3.43 16.39 7.36
C ARG A 37 -4.46 16.57 8.45
N THR A 38 -5.50 17.35 8.13
CA THR A 38 -6.65 17.56 9.01
C THR A 38 -7.84 16.78 8.46
N PHE A 39 -8.43 15.92 9.28
CA PHE A 39 -9.63 15.17 8.92
C PHE A 39 -10.50 14.89 10.15
N GLY A 40 -11.80 14.74 9.93
CA GLY A 40 -12.78 14.29 10.92
C GLY A 40 -13.39 12.95 10.50
N THR A 41 -14.09 12.28 11.42
CA THR A 41 -14.79 11.03 11.08
C THR A 41 -15.90 11.26 10.04
N PHE A 42 -16.37 10.19 9.40
CA PHE A 42 -17.58 10.27 8.57
C PHE A 42 -18.81 10.69 9.37
N VAL A 43 -18.87 10.38 10.68
CA VAL A 43 -19.96 10.81 11.56
C VAL A 43 -19.99 12.33 11.66
N SER A 44 -18.85 12.98 11.90
CA SER A 44 -18.78 14.44 11.97
C SER A 44 -18.98 15.13 10.60
N GLN A 45 -18.67 14.44 9.50
CA GLN A 45 -18.95 14.95 8.15
C GLN A 45 -20.44 14.95 7.80
N ILE A 46 -21.17 13.90 8.20
CA ILE A 46 -22.59 13.72 7.88
C ILE A 46 -23.49 14.44 8.89
N TYR A 47 -23.21 14.29 10.18
CA TYR A 47 -24.03 14.80 11.29
C TYR A 47 -23.43 16.07 11.89
N LYS A 48 -23.19 17.05 11.02
CA LYS A 48 -22.73 18.37 11.46
C LYS A 48 -23.68 18.94 12.53
N ASP A 49 -23.11 19.59 13.53
CA ASP A 49 -23.81 20.24 14.66
C ASP A 49 -24.50 19.32 15.68
N LYS A 50 -24.25 17.99 15.63
CA LYS A 50 -24.69 17.08 16.69
C LYS A 50 -23.68 17.03 17.83
N LEU A 51 -24.18 16.86 19.06
CA LEU A 51 -23.35 16.79 20.28
C LEU A 51 -22.33 15.64 20.26
N PHE A 52 -22.60 14.58 19.51
CA PHE A 52 -21.71 13.43 19.34
C PHE A 52 -20.74 13.56 18.16
N ALA A 53 -20.85 14.61 17.34
CA ALA A 53 -19.94 14.83 16.22
C ALA A 53 -18.56 15.23 16.76
N ASP A 54 -17.54 14.42 16.44
CA ASP A 54 -16.15 14.73 16.75
C ASP A 54 -15.65 15.97 16.00
N LYS A 55 -14.62 16.61 16.55
CA LYS A 55 -13.91 17.70 15.87
C LYS A 55 -12.80 17.11 14.99
N PRO A 56 -12.53 17.69 13.82
CA PRO A 56 -11.37 17.31 13.01
C PRO A 56 -10.07 17.41 13.81
N ILE A 57 -9.20 16.42 13.62
CA ILE A 57 -7.86 16.39 14.22
C ILE A 57 -6.82 16.62 13.13
N SER A 58 -5.69 17.22 13.48
CA SER A 58 -4.52 17.35 12.60
C SER A 58 -3.42 16.40 13.05
N ILE A 59 -2.93 15.57 12.13
CA ILE A 59 -1.82 14.65 12.39
C ILE A 59 -0.81 14.65 11.24
N PRO A 60 0.48 14.39 11.51
CA PRO A 60 1.46 14.16 10.46
C PRO A 60 1.17 12.84 9.75
N VAL A 61 1.03 12.89 8.43
CA VAL A 61 0.79 11.71 7.58
C VAL A 61 1.92 11.61 6.57
N VAL A 62 2.50 10.42 6.42
CA VAL A 62 3.49 10.14 5.39
C VAL A 62 2.93 10.52 4.02
N ASN A 63 3.75 11.20 3.21
CA ASN A 63 3.25 11.67 1.93
C ASN A 63 2.94 10.51 0.96
N PRO A 64 1.89 10.63 0.13
CA PRO A 64 1.48 9.54 -0.76
C PRO A 64 2.54 9.14 -1.80
N GLU A 65 3.37 10.07 -2.27
CA GLU A 65 4.47 9.77 -3.21
C GLU A 65 5.47 8.76 -2.63
N ARG A 66 5.74 8.85 -1.32
CA ARG A 66 6.59 7.89 -0.62
C ARG A 66 5.87 6.55 -0.49
N THR A 67 4.62 6.55 -0.04
CA THR A 67 3.82 5.33 0.10
C THR A 67 3.70 4.57 -1.23
N PHE A 68 3.58 5.29 -2.34
CA PHE A 68 3.57 4.73 -3.69
C PHE A 68 4.87 3.95 -3.99
N LEU A 69 6.03 4.58 -3.80
CA LEU A 69 7.33 3.94 -4.01
C LEU A 69 7.57 2.76 -3.06
N GLU A 70 7.20 2.89 -1.78
CA GLU A 70 7.36 1.82 -0.79
C GLU A 70 6.55 0.57 -1.15
N LYS A 71 5.34 0.72 -1.71
CA LYS A 71 4.53 -0.41 -2.19
C LYS A 71 5.16 -1.07 -3.41
N ILE A 72 5.67 -0.29 -4.36
CA ILE A 72 6.40 -0.82 -5.51
C ILE A 72 7.62 -1.63 -5.06
N PHE A 73 8.44 -1.08 -4.16
CA PHE A 73 9.62 -1.79 -3.64
C PHE A 73 9.26 -3.02 -2.83
N LEU A 74 8.20 -2.97 -2.02
CA LEU A 74 7.72 -4.14 -1.28
C LEU A 74 7.39 -5.30 -2.22
N LEU A 75 6.67 -5.03 -3.31
CA LEU A 75 6.33 -6.06 -4.31
C LEU A 75 7.56 -6.49 -5.11
N HIS A 76 8.44 -5.56 -5.46
CA HIS A 76 9.69 -5.88 -6.14
C HIS A 76 10.58 -6.81 -5.32
N GLU A 77 10.71 -6.55 -4.03
CA GLU A 77 11.42 -7.40 -3.09
C GLU A 77 10.73 -8.76 -2.94
N GLU A 78 9.39 -8.79 -2.89
CA GLU A 78 8.65 -10.04 -2.80
C GLU A 78 8.90 -10.94 -4.03
N PHE A 79 8.88 -10.39 -5.24
CA PHE A 79 9.04 -11.14 -6.48
C PHE A 79 10.49 -11.46 -6.86
N GLN A 80 11.46 -10.95 -6.11
CA GLN A 80 12.84 -11.43 -6.16
C GLN A 80 13.04 -12.75 -5.40
N LYS A 81 12.11 -13.14 -4.52
CA LYS A 81 12.24 -14.36 -3.73
C LYS A 81 12.06 -15.62 -4.59
N PRO A 82 12.62 -16.77 -4.17
CA PRO A 82 12.26 -18.06 -4.74
C PRO A 82 10.74 -18.29 -4.75
N GLN A 83 10.22 -18.96 -5.78
CA GLN A 83 8.78 -19.10 -6.00
C GLN A 83 8.02 -19.72 -4.82
N ASP A 84 8.63 -20.67 -4.12
CA ASP A 84 8.10 -21.33 -2.92
C ASP A 84 8.02 -20.41 -1.69
N LYS A 85 8.74 -19.27 -1.72
CA LYS A 85 8.80 -18.28 -0.64
C LYS A 85 8.02 -17.00 -0.94
N ILE A 86 7.43 -16.88 -2.13
CA ILE A 86 6.60 -15.72 -2.47
C ILE A 86 5.28 -15.84 -1.71
N ARG A 87 5.02 -14.84 -0.87
CA ARG A 87 3.75 -14.70 -0.15
C ARG A 87 2.65 -14.24 -1.12
N VAL A 88 1.42 -14.68 -0.87
CA VAL A 88 0.24 -14.33 -1.68
C VAL A 88 -0.81 -13.65 -0.81
N GLU A 89 -1.15 -14.29 0.31
CA GLU A 89 -2.25 -13.88 1.19
C GLU A 89 -2.17 -12.39 1.57
N ARG A 90 -3.23 -11.66 1.23
CA ARG A 90 -3.48 -10.24 1.48
C ARG A 90 -2.46 -9.28 0.86
N LEU A 91 -1.62 -9.74 -0.07
CA LEU A 91 -0.63 -8.89 -0.74
C LEU A 91 -1.15 -8.28 -2.04
N SER A 92 -2.19 -8.85 -2.67
CA SER A 92 -2.81 -8.27 -3.88
C SER A 92 -3.33 -6.84 -3.66
N ARG A 93 -3.69 -6.48 -2.42
CA ARG A 93 -4.07 -5.11 -2.04
C ARG A 93 -3.04 -4.06 -2.42
N HIS A 94 -1.76 -4.42 -2.43
CA HIS A 94 -0.69 -3.50 -2.82
C HIS A 94 -0.73 -3.18 -4.32
N LEU A 95 -1.17 -4.12 -5.16
CA LEU A 95 -1.40 -3.86 -6.59
C LEU A 95 -2.51 -2.81 -6.75
N TYR A 96 -3.62 -2.98 -6.03
CA TYR A 96 -4.72 -2.02 -6.03
C TYR A 96 -4.29 -0.63 -5.54
N ASP A 97 -3.56 -0.56 -4.42
CA ASP A 97 -3.08 0.70 -3.87
C ASP A 97 -2.12 1.43 -4.84
N ILE A 98 -1.22 0.69 -5.50
CA ILE A 98 -0.32 1.25 -6.52
C ILE A 98 -1.14 1.80 -7.69
N GLU A 99 -2.14 1.06 -8.17
CA GLU A 99 -3.01 1.51 -9.26
C GLU A 99 -3.72 2.81 -8.90
N LYS A 100 -4.33 2.89 -7.71
CA LYS A 100 -5.01 4.11 -7.25
C LYS A 100 -4.07 5.29 -7.09
N LEU A 101 -2.90 5.09 -6.49
CA LEU A 101 -1.91 6.15 -6.34
C LEU A 101 -1.33 6.59 -7.70
N SER A 102 -1.20 5.67 -8.66
CA SER A 102 -0.70 5.96 -10.01
C SER A 102 -1.56 6.93 -10.81
N GLN A 103 -2.85 7.04 -10.45
CA GLN A 103 -3.81 7.96 -11.07
C GLN A 103 -3.78 9.36 -10.46
N THR A 104 -2.91 9.61 -9.47
CA THR A 104 -2.79 10.91 -8.80
C THR A 104 -1.48 11.60 -9.15
N ASP A 105 -1.41 12.91 -8.93
CA ASP A 105 -0.18 13.69 -9.15
C ASP A 105 1.00 13.20 -8.30
N TYR A 106 0.72 12.51 -7.18
CA TYR A 106 1.75 11.94 -6.31
C TYR A 106 2.63 10.90 -7.01
N ALA A 107 2.10 10.18 -8.01
CA ALA A 107 2.92 9.27 -8.80
C ALA A 107 3.92 10.04 -9.67
N THR A 108 3.49 11.12 -10.30
CA THR A 108 4.38 11.99 -11.06
C THR A 108 5.45 12.63 -10.17
N ILE A 109 5.07 13.09 -8.98
CA ILE A 109 6.01 13.63 -7.98
C ILE A 109 7.05 12.56 -7.60
N ALA A 110 6.59 11.34 -7.25
CA ALA A 110 7.47 10.22 -6.90
C ALA A 110 8.47 9.87 -8.00
N LEU A 111 8.01 9.79 -9.25
CA LEU A 111 8.83 9.33 -10.37
C LEU A 111 9.83 10.40 -10.85
N ASN A 112 9.57 11.68 -10.58
CA ASN A 112 10.49 12.77 -10.91
C ASN A 112 11.47 13.09 -9.76
N ASP A 113 11.24 12.59 -8.55
CA ASP A 113 12.11 12.80 -7.40
C ASP A 113 13.07 11.62 -7.19
N SER A 114 14.17 11.63 -7.96
CA SER A 114 15.25 10.64 -7.83
C SER A 114 15.89 10.61 -6.44
N ARG A 115 15.86 11.72 -5.70
CA ARG A 115 16.41 11.79 -4.35
C ARG A 115 15.52 11.02 -3.37
N LEU A 116 14.21 11.23 -3.41
CA LEU A 116 13.25 10.48 -2.61
C LEU A 116 13.35 8.98 -2.90
N TYR A 117 13.37 8.62 -4.19
CA TYR A 117 13.51 7.23 -4.64
C TYR A 117 14.74 6.55 -4.00
N ASN A 118 15.93 7.14 -4.20
CA ASN A 118 17.18 6.58 -3.69
C ASN A 118 17.22 6.57 -2.16
N THR A 119 16.65 7.58 -1.50
CA THR A 119 16.56 7.64 -0.04
C THR A 119 15.77 6.46 0.52
N ILE A 120 14.64 6.11 -0.11
CA ILE A 120 13.83 4.98 0.32
C ILE A 120 14.58 3.66 0.11
N VAL A 121 15.22 3.47 -1.05
CA VAL A 121 16.01 2.25 -1.35
C VAL A 121 17.13 2.05 -0.33
N GLU A 122 17.94 3.09 -0.09
CA GLU A 122 19.05 3.03 0.86
C GLU A 122 18.58 2.83 2.30
N HIS A 123 17.47 3.46 2.68
CA HIS A 123 16.87 3.22 3.98
C HIS A 123 16.44 1.75 4.14
N ARG A 124 15.79 1.16 3.13
CA ARG A 124 15.37 -0.25 3.16
C ARG A 124 16.58 -1.19 3.24
N ARG A 125 17.61 -0.93 2.43
CA ARG A 125 18.88 -1.66 2.45
C ARG A 125 19.54 -1.66 3.83
N ARG A 126 19.52 -0.52 4.53
CA ARG A 126 20.21 -0.36 5.81
C ARG A 126 19.40 -0.82 7.03
N PHE A 127 18.11 -0.51 7.08
CA PHE A 127 17.29 -0.67 8.30
C PHE A 127 16.30 -1.83 8.23
N THR A 128 15.90 -2.26 7.04
CA THR A 128 14.97 -3.37 6.84
C THR A 128 15.43 -4.34 5.74
N PRO A 129 16.69 -4.82 5.76
CA PRO A 129 17.17 -5.72 4.74
C PRO A 129 16.43 -7.05 4.79
N ILE A 130 15.98 -7.52 3.63
CA ILE A 130 15.40 -8.85 3.46
C ILE A 130 16.49 -9.79 2.93
N SER A 131 16.68 -10.92 3.60
CA SER A 131 17.69 -11.91 3.21
C SER A 131 17.43 -12.43 1.79
N GLY A 132 18.48 -12.46 0.97
CA GLY A 132 18.43 -12.94 -0.42
C GLY A 132 17.93 -11.92 -1.44
N ILE A 133 17.61 -10.69 -1.03
CA ILE A 133 17.23 -9.61 -1.95
C ILE A 133 18.46 -8.85 -2.43
N ASN A 134 18.50 -8.57 -3.73
CA ASN A 134 19.53 -7.75 -4.32
C ASN A 134 19.04 -6.30 -4.46
N TYR A 135 19.46 -5.44 -3.53
CA TYR A 135 19.12 -4.01 -3.54
C TYR A 135 19.77 -3.21 -4.68
N ASP A 136 20.79 -3.74 -5.37
CA ASP A 136 21.33 -3.10 -6.57
C ASP A 136 20.34 -3.18 -7.75
N LYS A 137 19.34 -4.08 -7.67
CA LYS A 137 18.25 -4.19 -8.65
C LYS A 137 17.07 -3.25 -8.38
N HIS A 138 17.15 -2.39 -7.36
CA HIS A 138 16.12 -1.37 -7.12
C HIS A 138 16.25 -0.15 -8.02
N ASN A 139 17.16 -0.13 -9.01
CA ASN A 139 17.19 0.93 -10.01
C ASN A 139 15.93 0.87 -10.92
N PRO A 140 15.43 2.00 -11.44
CA PRO A 140 14.20 2.04 -12.21
C PRO A 140 14.13 1.02 -13.35
N LYS A 141 15.24 0.81 -14.09
CA LYS A 141 15.28 -0.10 -15.24
C LYS A 141 15.04 -1.57 -14.92
N SER A 142 15.25 -2.00 -13.67
CA SER A 142 15.06 -3.38 -13.24
C SER A 142 13.90 -3.58 -12.27
N ILE A 143 13.10 -2.54 -12.01
CA ILE A 143 11.92 -2.66 -11.19
C ILE A 143 10.92 -3.63 -11.85
N MET A 144 10.50 -4.59 -11.04
CA MET A 144 9.50 -5.58 -11.39
C MET A 144 8.57 -5.79 -10.20
N PHE A 145 7.33 -5.31 -10.28
CA PHE A 145 6.33 -5.43 -9.21
C PHE A 145 5.03 -6.08 -9.69
N ILE A 146 5.07 -6.75 -10.85
CA ILE A 146 3.98 -7.60 -11.34
C ILE A 146 4.23 -9.04 -10.85
N PRO A 147 3.19 -9.74 -10.33
CA PRO A 147 3.34 -11.14 -9.95
C PRO A 147 3.85 -12.00 -11.11
N PRO A 148 4.83 -12.89 -10.89
CA PRO A 148 5.27 -13.84 -11.90
C PRO A 148 4.12 -14.73 -12.41
N ASP A 149 4.16 -15.09 -13.70
CA ASP A 149 3.13 -15.93 -14.33
C ASP A 149 2.88 -17.25 -13.58
N SER A 150 3.91 -17.79 -12.93
CA SER A 150 3.83 -19.03 -12.15
C SER A 150 2.95 -18.95 -10.91
N ILE A 151 2.65 -17.74 -10.41
CA ILE A 151 1.79 -17.51 -9.24
C ILE A 151 0.66 -16.51 -9.49
N ILE A 152 0.55 -15.98 -10.71
CA ILE A 152 -0.40 -14.90 -11.04
C ILE A 152 -1.85 -15.28 -10.73
N LYS A 153 -2.23 -16.54 -10.95
CA LYS A 153 -3.56 -17.06 -10.61
C LYS A 153 -3.84 -17.10 -9.12
N LYS A 154 -2.82 -17.31 -8.28
CA LYS A 154 -2.99 -17.22 -6.82
C LYS A 154 -3.23 -15.78 -6.38
N TRP A 155 -2.55 -14.83 -7.02
CA TRP A 155 -2.75 -13.40 -6.78
C TRP A 155 -4.09 -12.89 -7.29
N GLU A 156 -4.61 -13.45 -8.38
CA GLU A 156 -5.97 -13.19 -8.86
C GLU A 156 -7.01 -13.62 -7.81
N LEU A 157 -6.90 -14.83 -7.28
CA LEU A 157 -7.79 -15.32 -6.23
C LEU A 157 -7.75 -14.45 -4.96
N ASP A 158 -6.55 -14.04 -4.52
CA ASP A 158 -6.39 -13.12 -3.39
C ASP A 158 -7.03 -11.75 -3.65
N TYR A 159 -6.92 -11.25 -4.89
CA TYR A 159 -7.55 -9.99 -5.28
C TYR A 159 -9.08 -10.10 -5.28
N GLU A 160 -9.65 -11.19 -5.79
CA GLU A 160 -11.09 -11.44 -5.76
C GLU A 160 -11.63 -11.52 -4.32
N GLU A 161 -10.92 -12.19 -3.42
CA GLU A 161 -11.26 -12.24 -1.99
C GLU A 161 -11.19 -10.83 -1.35
N MET A 162 -10.16 -10.05 -1.68
CA MET A 162 -10.07 -8.68 -1.19
C MET A 162 -11.22 -7.81 -1.70
N LYS A 163 -11.57 -7.90 -2.99
CA LYS A 163 -12.64 -7.12 -3.61
C LYS A 163 -13.99 -7.35 -2.92
N SER A 164 -14.34 -8.60 -2.63
CA SER A 164 -15.64 -8.94 -2.06
C SER A 164 -15.81 -8.44 -0.62
N ASN A 165 -14.72 -8.22 0.10
CA ASN A 165 -14.75 -7.94 1.53
C ASN A 165 -14.31 -6.52 1.94
N MET A 166 -13.48 -5.84 1.14
CA MET A 166 -12.80 -4.62 1.60
C MET A 166 -13.15 -3.33 0.85
N ILE A 167 -13.70 -3.39 -0.36
CA ILE A 167 -13.83 -2.20 -1.20
C ILE A 167 -15.26 -1.99 -1.68
N TYR A 168 -15.77 -0.79 -1.44
CA TYR A 168 -17.05 -0.34 -1.95
C TYR A 168 -16.86 0.37 -3.32
N GLY A 169 -17.68 0.02 -4.30
CA GLY A 169 -17.71 0.67 -5.62
C GLY A 169 -17.27 -0.23 -6.78
N SER A 170 -17.14 0.36 -7.97
CA SER A 170 -16.69 -0.35 -9.17
C SER A 170 -15.18 -0.55 -9.15
N LEU A 171 -14.77 -1.82 -9.20
CA LEU A 171 -13.39 -2.24 -9.21
C LEU A 171 -13.01 -2.78 -10.58
N LEU A 172 -11.74 -2.57 -10.96
CA LEU A 172 -11.17 -3.18 -12.14
C LEU A 172 -11.20 -4.70 -11.99
N SER A 173 -11.40 -5.39 -13.11
CA SER A 173 -11.03 -6.81 -13.20
C SER A 173 -9.54 -6.98 -12.92
N PHE A 174 -9.13 -8.17 -12.47
CA PHE A 174 -7.72 -8.44 -12.20
C PHE A 174 -6.86 -8.24 -13.46
N ASP A 175 -7.35 -8.66 -14.63
CA ASP A 175 -6.66 -8.48 -15.90
C ASP A 175 -6.46 -7.00 -16.26
N GLU A 176 -7.47 -6.16 -16.08
CA GLU A 176 -7.36 -4.71 -16.31
C GLU A 176 -6.39 -4.04 -15.33
N LEU A 177 -6.43 -4.46 -14.06
CA LEU A 177 -5.49 -4.00 -13.03
C LEU A 177 -4.05 -4.33 -13.44
N ILE A 178 -3.77 -5.59 -13.78
CA ILE A 178 -2.44 -6.03 -14.21
C ILE A 178 -2.00 -5.31 -15.49
N LYS A 179 -2.90 -5.10 -16.46
CA LYS A 179 -2.60 -4.34 -17.68
C LYS A 179 -2.11 -2.92 -17.35
N ARG A 180 -2.85 -2.18 -16.53
CA ARG A 180 -2.46 -0.81 -16.12
C ARG A 180 -1.14 -0.78 -15.35
N LEU A 181 -0.94 -1.76 -14.46
CA LEU A 181 0.30 -1.85 -13.69
C LEU A 181 1.50 -2.20 -14.56
N LYS A 182 1.34 -3.00 -15.61
CA LYS A 182 2.39 -3.26 -16.62
C LYS A 182 2.76 -1.97 -17.36
N GLU A 183 1.78 -1.20 -17.82
CA GLU A 183 2.02 0.12 -18.45
C GLU A 183 2.78 1.08 -17.51
N LEU A 184 2.41 1.08 -16.22
CA LEU A 184 3.12 1.85 -15.20
C LEU A 184 4.55 1.36 -15.00
N GLN A 185 4.78 0.05 -14.91
CA GLN A 185 6.11 -0.53 -14.77
C GLN A 185 6.99 -0.16 -15.97
N ASP A 186 6.45 -0.25 -17.18
CA ASP A 186 7.17 0.13 -18.40
C ASP A 186 7.54 1.63 -18.42
N ARG A 187 6.69 2.49 -17.85
CA ARG A 187 7.00 3.91 -17.67
C ARG A 187 8.14 4.12 -16.67
N ILE A 188 8.12 3.40 -15.55
CA ILE A 188 9.18 3.45 -14.53
C ILE A 188 10.51 2.97 -15.10
N ASN A 189 10.49 1.88 -15.87
CA ASN A 189 11.69 1.28 -16.45
C ASN A 189 12.36 2.14 -17.53
N LYS A 190 11.70 3.24 -17.96
CA LYS A 190 12.21 4.22 -18.93
C LYS A 190 12.75 5.50 -18.28
N LEU A 191 12.68 5.63 -16.95
CA LEU A 191 13.33 6.72 -16.19
C LEU A 191 14.86 6.55 -16.23
#